data_AF-A0A6I7NRY6-F1
#
_entry.id   AF-A0A6I7NRY6-F1
#
_cell.length_a   1.000
_cell.length_b   1.000
_cell.length_c   1.000
_cell.angle_alpha   90.00
_cell.angle_beta   90.00
_cell.angle_gamma   90.00
#
_symmetry.space_group_name_H-M   'P 1'
#
loop_
_entity.id
_entity.type
_entity.pdbx_description
1 polymer ?
#
loop_
_entity_poly.entity_id
_entity_poly.type
_entity_poly.pdbx_seq_one_letter_code
_entity_poly.pdbx_strand_id
1 'polypeptide(L)'
;MAELNSEPLQFAAAVSAITLISGRKLSRNFAYYRSEKIPAEMVFRNELLLLCHRIRMEMFGMHNLMENPEKRCSPFLVAVAGEINDCFEELHRKLLFFDTSVITEIIPEIDSQRSFWKHYTDELFYSENLNLILETRLPDAIKEIESGIRKLPVSAQC
;
A
#
# COMPACT_ATOMS: atom_id res chain seq x y z
N MET A 1 -4.98 21.10 -7.81
CA MET A 1 -5.84 20.19 -8.60
C MET A 1 -7.11 20.94 -8.91
N ALA A 2 -7.61 20.92 -10.16
CA ALA A 2 -8.85 21.61 -10.52
C ALA A 2 -10.03 20.99 -9.74
N GLU A 3 -10.79 21.80 -9.01
CA GLU A 3 -12.00 21.36 -8.31
C GLU A 3 -13.06 20.97 -9.35
N LEU A 4 -13.44 19.69 -9.36
CA LEU A 4 -14.53 19.19 -10.20
C LEU A 4 -15.85 19.59 -9.52
N ASN A 5 -16.38 20.76 -9.93
CA ASN A 5 -17.55 21.39 -9.32
C ASN A 5 -18.90 20.70 -9.58
N SER A 6 -18.91 19.48 -10.15
CA SER A 6 -20.15 18.74 -10.38
C SER A 6 -20.02 17.30 -9.88
N GLU A 7 -21.01 16.87 -9.10
CA GLU A 7 -21.15 15.51 -8.57
C GLU A 7 -20.99 14.41 -9.65
N PRO A 8 -21.53 14.54 -10.88
CA PRO A 8 -21.32 13.54 -11.93
C PRO A 8 -19.85 13.42 -12.38
N LEU A 9 -19.09 14.52 -12.38
CA LEU A 9 -17.67 14.50 -12.73
C LEU A 9 -16.83 13.87 -11.61
N GLN A 10 -17.18 14.10 -10.34
CA GLN A 10 -16.51 13.45 -9.22
C GLN A 10 -16.77 11.94 -9.23
N PHE A 11 -18.01 11.53 -9.51
CA PHE A 11 -18.35 10.12 -9.67
C PHE A 11 -17.65 9.48 -10.88
N ALA A 12 -17.62 10.15 -12.03
CA ALA A 12 -16.90 9.65 -13.20
C ALA A 12 -15.39 9.52 -12.94
N ALA A 13 -14.79 10.49 -12.23
CA ALA A 13 -13.40 10.43 -11.81
C ALA A 13 -13.13 9.28 -10.84
N ALA A 14 -14.03 9.06 -9.86
CA ALA A 14 -14.01 7.93 -8.93
C ALA A 14 -13.95 6.59 -9.65
N VAL A 15 -14.94 6.36 -10.52
CA VAL A 15 -15.11 5.11 -11.25
C VAL A 15 -13.91 4.89 -12.17
N SER A 16 -13.41 5.95 -12.81
CA SER A 16 -12.21 5.88 -13.64
C SER A 16 -10.98 5.49 -12.81
N ALA A 17 -10.79 6.10 -11.63
CA ALA A 17 -9.70 5.76 -10.73
C ALA A 17 -9.77 4.30 -10.25
N ILE A 18 -10.94 3.85 -9.79
CA ILE A 18 -11.17 2.47 -9.35
C ILE A 18 -10.92 1.48 -10.50
N THR A 19 -11.37 1.81 -11.70
CA THR A 19 -11.18 0.97 -12.89
C THR A 19 -9.71 0.86 -13.25
N LEU A 20 -8.96 1.97 -13.24
CA LEU A 20 -7.52 1.98 -13.50
C LEU A 20 -6.75 1.18 -12.45
N ILE A 21 -7.09 1.36 -11.17
CA ILE A 21 -6.50 0.60 -10.05
C ILE A 21 -6.77 -0.90 -10.24
N SER A 22 -8.01 -1.28 -10.49
CA SER A 22 -8.40 -2.69 -10.69
C SER A 22 -7.72 -3.30 -11.92
N GLY A 23 -7.66 -2.56 -13.03
CA GLY A 23 -6.94 -2.97 -14.24
C GLY A 23 -5.45 -3.17 -13.99
N ARG A 24 -4.82 -2.28 -13.22
CA ARG A 24 -3.42 -2.40 -12.81
C ARG A 24 -3.18 -3.63 -11.94
N LYS A 25 -4.04 -3.88 -10.94
CA LYS A 25 -3.99 -5.09 -10.09
C LYS A 25 -4.10 -6.36 -10.92
N LEU A 26 -5.08 -6.42 -11.82
CA LEU A 26 -5.26 -7.56 -12.71
C LEU A 26 -4.05 -7.78 -13.61
N SER A 27 -3.52 -6.71 -14.21
CA SER A 27 -2.32 -6.80 -15.05
C SER A 27 -1.10 -7.30 -14.26
N ARG A 28 -0.89 -6.80 -13.03
CA ARG A 28 0.19 -7.23 -12.13
C ARG A 28 0.08 -8.71 -11.79
N ASN A 29 -1.12 -9.14 -11.38
CA ASN A 29 -1.37 -10.53 -10.99
C ASN A 29 -1.24 -11.47 -12.20
N PHE A 30 -1.76 -11.06 -13.35
CA PHE A 30 -1.65 -11.81 -14.59
C PHE A 30 -0.19 -11.98 -15.03
N ALA A 31 0.60 -10.90 -14.98
CA ALA A 31 2.04 -10.96 -15.28
C ALA A 31 2.78 -11.94 -14.36
N TYR A 32 2.46 -11.91 -13.06
CA TYR A 32 3.04 -12.80 -12.06
C TYR A 32 2.74 -14.27 -12.32
N TYR A 33 1.50 -14.63 -12.65
CA TYR A 33 1.13 -16.04 -12.89
C TYR A 33 1.58 -16.57 -14.25
N ARG A 34 1.77 -15.69 -15.24
CA ARG A 34 2.12 -16.07 -16.62
C ARG A 34 3.62 -16.02 -16.92
N SER A 35 4.43 -15.46 -16.04
CA SER A 35 5.89 -15.56 -16.18
C SER A 35 6.33 -17.02 -15.97
N GLU A 36 6.29 -17.82 -17.04
CA GLU A 36 6.79 -19.21 -17.12
C GLU A 36 8.30 -19.33 -16.82
N LYS A 37 8.96 -18.20 -16.58
CA LYS A 37 10.34 -18.07 -16.13
C LYS A 37 10.38 -16.91 -15.14
N ILE A 38 10.06 -17.16 -13.87
CA ILE A 38 10.63 -16.33 -12.80
C ILE A 38 11.95 -17.03 -12.45
N PRO A 39 13.11 -16.68 -13.06
CA PRO A 39 14.34 -16.87 -12.30
C PRO A 39 14.08 -16.09 -11.01
N ALA A 40 14.10 -16.76 -9.84
CA ALA A 40 13.81 -16.17 -8.54
C ALA A 40 13.99 -14.66 -8.61
N GLU A 41 12.88 -13.92 -8.74
CA GLU A 41 12.92 -12.50 -9.12
C GLU A 41 13.92 -11.91 -8.14
N MET A 42 15.06 -11.38 -8.62
CA MET A 42 16.09 -10.91 -7.68
C MET A 42 15.46 -9.73 -6.97
N VAL A 43 14.85 -10.00 -5.82
CA VAL A 43 14.16 -8.99 -5.05
C VAL A 43 15.24 -8.16 -4.40
N PHE A 44 15.39 -6.95 -4.90
CA PHE A 44 16.36 -6.02 -4.39
C PHE A 44 15.81 -5.28 -3.18
N ARG A 45 16.68 -5.04 -2.21
CA ARG A 45 16.37 -4.25 -1.03
C ARG A 45 15.86 -2.86 -1.41
N ASN A 46 16.43 -2.27 -2.46
CA ASN A 46 16.00 -0.97 -2.97
C ASN A 46 14.55 -0.98 -3.43
N GLU A 47 14.09 -2.05 -4.10
CA GLU A 47 12.68 -2.19 -4.49
C GLU A 47 11.75 -2.23 -3.27
N LEU A 48 12.13 -2.99 -2.24
CA LEU A 48 11.35 -3.09 -1.00
C LEU A 48 11.30 -1.75 -0.26
N LEU A 49 12.42 -1.03 -0.19
CA LEU A 49 12.47 0.31 0.41
C LEU A 49 11.67 1.34 -0.40
N LEU A 50 11.63 1.22 -1.73
CA LEU A 50 10.78 2.05 -2.58
C LEU A 50 9.29 1.79 -2.32
N LEU A 51 8.90 0.54 -2.06
CA LEU A 51 7.53 0.22 -1.62
C LEU A 51 7.21 0.86 -0.26
N CYS A 52 8.12 0.80 0.72
CA CYS A 52 7.95 1.48 2.01
C CYS A 52 7.81 3.00 1.84
N HIS A 53 8.65 3.61 0.99
CA HIS A 53 8.55 5.03 0.68
C HIS A 53 7.20 5.37 0.04
N ARG A 54 6.75 4.56 -0.91
CA ARG A 54 5.45 4.75 -1.57
C ARG A 54 4.30 4.68 -0.56
N ILE A 55 4.29 3.65 0.31
CA ILE A 55 3.29 3.54 1.38
C ILE A 55 3.25 4.80 2.24
N ARG A 56 4.42 5.33 2.64
CA ARG A 56 4.51 6.57 3.40
C ARG A 56 3.90 7.77 2.67
N MET A 57 4.19 7.92 1.38
CA MET A 57 3.64 9.02 0.57
C MET A 57 2.12 8.92 0.40
N GLU A 58 1.59 7.72 0.17
CA GLU A 58 0.15 7.50 0.08
C GLU A 58 -0.54 7.73 1.43
N MET A 59 0.04 7.27 2.55
CA MET A 59 -0.49 7.56 3.89
C MET A 59 -0.51 9.06 4.20
N PHE A 60 0.53 9.79 3.81
CA PHE A 60 0.55 11.25 3.93
C PHE A 60 -0.51 11.91 3.05
N GLY A 61 -0.68 11.43 1.81
CA GLY A 61 -1.76 11.87 0.92
C GLY A 61 -3.14 11.64 1.54
N MET A 62 -3.34 10.47 2.15
CA MET A 62 -4.58 10.10 2.82
C MET A 62 -4.88 11.00 4.02
N HIS A 63 -3.90 11.23 4.90
CA HIS A 63 -4.04 12.11 6.07
C HIS A 63 -4.47 13.51 5.64
N ASN A 64 -3.82 14.08 4.62
CA ASN A 64 -4.20 15.40 4.07
C ASN A 64 -5.62 15.44 3.48
N LEU A 65 -6.09 14.33 2.90
CA LEU A 65 -7.47 14.24 2.40
C LEU A 65 -8.48 14.16 3.54
N MET A 66 -8.14 13.46 4.64
CA MET A 66 -9.01 13.29 5.81
C MET A 66 -9.10 14.55 6.69
N GLU A 67 -8.04 15.35 6.73
CA GLU A 67 -8.03 16.66 7.41
C GLU A 67 -8.98 17.67 6.76
N ASN A 68 -9.30 17.51 5.48
CA ASN A 68 -10.27 18.37 4.80
C ASN A 68 -11.70 17.78 4.90
N PRO A 69 -12.63 18.41 5.64
CA PRO A 69 -13.99 17.90 5.85
C PRO A 69 -14.77 17.68 4.55
N GLU A 70 -14.55 18.52 3.54
CA GLU A 70 -15.22 18.44 2.24
C GLU A 70 -14.72 17.26 1.39
N LYS A 71 -13.56 16.70 1.75
CA LYS A 71 -12.92 15.58 1.05
C LYS A 71 -13.01 14.25 1.81
N ARG A 72 -13.63 14.23 3.00
CA ARG A 72 -13.80 13.01 3.80
C ARG A 72 -14.69 11.94 3.15
N CYS A 73 -15.58 12.34 2.25
CA CYS A 73 -16.40 11.42 1.45
C CYS A 73 -15.86 11.27 0.01
N SER A 74 -14.60 11.64 -0.20
CA SER A 74 -14.01 11.63 -1.53
C SER A 74 -13.75 10.20 -1.99
N PRO A 75 -14.14 9.84 -3.22
CA PRO A 75 -13.78 8.55 -3.82
C PRO A 75 -12.27 8.37 -3.96
N PHE A 76 -11.49 9.45 -3.92
CA PHE A 76 -10.04 9.41 -3.90
C PHE A 76 -9.47 8.77 -2.62
N LEU A 77 -10.19 8.80 -1.49
CA LEU A 77 -9.76 8.12 -0.27
C LEU A 77 -9.70 6.61 -0.44
N VAL A 78 -10.72 6.03 -1.07
CA VAL A 78 -10.78 4.59 -1.38
C VAL A 78 -9.68 4.20 -2.35
N ALA A 79 -9.40 5.05 -3.33
CA ALA A 79 -8.30 4.85 -4.28
C ALA A 79 -6.93 4.82 -3.57
N VAL A 80 -6.64 5.80 -2.71
CA VAL A 80 -5.38 5.88 -1.96
C VAL A 80 -5.25 4.71 -0.99
N ALA A 81 -6.31 4.38 -0.24
CA ALA A 81 -6.30 3.25 0.68
C ALA A 81 -6.09 1.91 -0.04
N GLY A 82 -6.68 1.76 -1.23
CA GLY A 82 -6.48 0.61 -2.10
C GLY A 82 -5.03 0.47 -2.57
N GLU A 83 -4.36 1.57 -2.91
CA GLU A 83 -2.93 1.58 -3.30
C GLU A 83 -2.01 1.25 -2.11
N ILE A 84 -2.34 1.73 -0.89
CA ILE A 84 -1.61 1.36 0.33
C ILE A 84 -1.70 -0.17 0.56
N ASN A 85 -2.92 -0.71 0.50
CA ASN A 85 -3.15 -2.16 0.64
C ASN A 85 -2.35 -2.96 -0.41
N ASP A 86 -2.34 -2.52 -1.65
CA ASP A 86 -1.60 -3.18 -2.74
C ASP A 86 -0.09 -3.16 -2.54
N CYS A 87 0.45 -2.07 -1.99
CA CYS A 87 1.87 -1.96 -1.69
C CYS A 87 2.26 -2.91 -0.54
N PHE A 88 1.42 -3.06 0.49
CA PHE A 88 1.65 -4.04 1.56
C PHE A 88 1.56 -5.48 1.05
N GLU A 89 0.60 -5.78 0.17
CA GLU A 89 0.50 -7.11 -0.45
C GLU A 89 1.74 -7.42 -1.32
N GLU A 90 2.20 -6.43 -2.08
CA GLU A 90 3.39 -6.58 -2.92
C GLU A 90 4.66 -6.76 -2.08
N LEU A 91 4.80 -5.99 -1.00
CA LEU A 91 5.90 -6.10 -0.06
C LEU A 91 5.93 -7.49 0.60
N HIS A 92 4.78 -7.96 1.09
CA HIS A 92 4.63 -9.30 1.64
C HIS A 92 5.06 -10.36 0.62
N ARG A 93 4.52 -10.31 -0.60
CA ARG A 93 4.84 -11.27 -1.65
C ARG A 93 6.33 -11.28 -2.00
N LYS A 94 6.96 -10.11 -2.15
CA LYS A 94 8.38 -10.01 -2.48
C LYS A 94 9.28 -10.51 -1.33
N LEU A 95 8.85 -10.35 -0.08
CA LEU A 95 9.59 -10.86 1.07
C LEU A 95 9.58 -12.39 1.18
N LEU A 96 8.56 -13.08 0.64
CA LEU A 96 8.49 -14.55 0.65
C LEU A 96 9.58 -15.23 -0.20
N PHE A 97 10.35 -14.48 -0.99
CA PHE A 97 11.51 -15.00 -1.72
C PHE A 97 12.78 -15.11 -0.86
N PHE A 98 12.78 -14.59 0.37
CA PHE A 98 13.89 -14.71 1.31
C PHE A 98 13.68 -15.86 2.29
N ASP A 99 14.77 -16.36 2.87
CA ASP A 99 14.71 -17.40 3.89
C ASP A 99 13.88 -16.98 5.10
N THR A 100 13.08 -17.92 5.61
CA THR A 100 12.17 -17.71 6.74
C THR A 100 12.87 -17.12 7.96
N SER A 101 14.12 -17.52 8.23
CA SER A 101 14.93 -17.05 9.36
C SER A 101 15.24 -15.55 9.31
N VAL A 102 15.22 -14.95 8.13
CA VAL A 102 15.52 -13.53 7.92
C VAL A 102 14.25 -12.68 8.01
N ILE A 103 13.13 -13.21 7.54
CA ILE A 103 11.87 -12.46 7.43
C ILE A 103 10.93 -12.65 8.63
N THR A 104 11.23 -13.57 9.55
CA THR A 104 10.43 -13.87 10.75
C THR A 104 10.12 -12.66 11.61
N GLU A 105 11.01 -11.67 11.66
CA GLU A 105 10.81 -10.44 12.45
C GLU A 105 9.91 -9.41 11.74
N ILE A 106 9.80 -9.47 10.41
CA ILE A 106 9.18 -8.42 9.57
C ILE A 106 7.77 -8.81 9.13
N ILE A 107 7.58 -10.09 8.77
CA ILE A 107 6.30 -10.61 8.26
C ILE A 107 5.12 -10.36 9.21
N PRO A 108 5.24 -10.55 10.55
CA PRO A 108 4.13 -10.31 11.46
C PRO A 108 3.61 -8.86 11.41
N GLU A 109 4.51 -7.88 11.31
CA GLU A 109 4.10 -6.49 11.22
C GLU A 109 3.42 -6.21 9.87
N ILE A 110 3.96 -6.72 8.77
CA ILE A 110 3.34 -6.59 7.45
C ILE A 110 1.96 -7.24 7.42
N ASP A 111 1.78 -8.41 8.02
CA ASP A 111 0.48 -9.09 8.08
C ASP A 111 -0.51 -8.33 8.97
N SER A 112 -0.06 -7.72 10.05
CA SER A 112 -0.87 -6.80 10.87
C SER A 112 -1.40 -5.64 10.03
N GLN A 113 -0.53 -5.01 9.24
CA GLN A 113 -0.90 -3.93 8.34
C GLN A 113 -1.85 -4.40 7.24
N ARG A 114 -1.57 -5.54 6.59
CA ARG A 114 -2.47 -6.10 5.57
C ARG A 114 -3.85 -6.43 6.14
N SER A 115 -3.92 -6.96 7.35
CA SER A 115 -5.17 -7.25 8.02
C SER A 115 -5.98 -5.97 8.26
N PHE A 116 -5.32 -4.90 8.71
CA PHE A 116 -5.96 -3.60 8.89
C PHE A 116 -6.46 -3.02 7.55
N TRP A 117 -5.59 -2.94 6.56
CA TRP A 117 -5.89 -2.30 5.27
C TRP A 117 -6.86 -3.09 4.40
N LYS A 118 -7.07 -4.39 4.65
CA LYS A 118 -8.07 -5.21 3.94
C LYS A 118 -9.49 -4.63 4.02
N HIS A 119 -9.79 -3.90 5.09
CA HIS A 119 -11.09 -3.30 5.36
C HIS A 119 -11.29 -1.92 4.72
N TYR A 120 -10.40 -1.48 3.83
CA TYR A 120 -10.48 -0.14 3.22
C TYR A 120 -11.76 0.13 2.42
N THR A 121 -12.54 -0.88 2.06
CA THR A 121 -13.84 -0.69 1.40
C THR A 121 -14.98 -0.42 2.37
N ASP A 122 -14.76 -0.65 3.66
CA ASP A 122 -15.78 -0.52 4.70
C ASP A 122 -15.94 0.95 5.08
N GLU A 123 -17.17 1.45 5.17
CA GLU A 123 -17.42 2.87 5.50
C GLU A 123 -16.86 3.26 6.87
N LEU A 124 -16.95 2.36 7.85
CA LEU A 124 -16.45 2.56 9.21
C LEU A 124 -14.91 2.64 9.29
N PHE A 125 -14.21 2.22 8.24
CA PHE A 125 -12.75 2.30 8.15
C PHE A 125 -12.27 3.76 8.23
N TYR A 126 -13.00 4.69 7.62
CA TYR A 126 -12.62 6.11 7.50
C TYR A 126 -13.03 6.97 8.69
N SER A 127 -13.24 6.35 9.86
CA SER A 127 -13.56 7.05 11.11
C SER A 127 -12.36 7.86 11.65
N GLU A 128 -12.59 8.69 12.66
CA GLU A 128 -11.52 9.47 13.33
C GLU A 128 -10.38 8.58 13.88
N ASN A 129 -10.67 7.31 14.15
CA ASN A 129 -9.68 6.33 14.57
C ASN A 129 -8.58 6.12 13.51
N LEU A 130 -8.91 6.22 12.22
CA LEU A 130 -7.92 6.07 11.15
C LEU A 130 -6.91 7.24 11.13
N ASN A 131 -7.34 8.48 11.42
CA ASN A 131 -6.41 9.60 11.57
C ASN A 131 -5.40 9.36 12.70
N LEU A 132 -5.88 8.90 13.86
CA LEU A 132 -5.00 8.55 14.97
C LEU A 132 -4.00 7.46 14.59
N ILE A 133 -4.46 6.43 13.86
CA ILE A 133 -3.62 5.32 13.39
C ILE A 133 -2.57 5.80 12.37
N LEU A 134 -2.94 6.71 11.45
CA LEU A 134 -2.04 7.33 10.48
C LEU A 134 -0.93 8.16 11.13
N GLU A 135 -1.21 8.81 12.26
CA GLU A 135 -0.24 9.65 12.97
C GLU A 135 0.68 8.88 13.91
N THR A 136 0.18 7.81 14.53
CA THR A 136 0.87 7.15 15.64
C THR A 136 1.41 5.78 15.24
N ARG A 137 0.51 4.85 14.92
CA ARG A 137 0.84 3.42 14.78
C ARG A 137 1.51 3.11 13.43
N LEU A 138 1.01 3.69 12.34
CA LEU A 138 1.48 3.38 10.99
C LEU A 138 2.92 3.88 10.70
N PRO A 139 3.33 5.08 11.13
CA PRO A 139 4.72 5.52 10.94
C PRO A 139 5.73 4.62 11.62
N ASP A 140 5.41 4.13 12.82
CA ASP A 140 6.29 3.24 13.58
C ASP A 140 6.36 1.84 12.95
N ALA A 141 5.22 1.29 12.51
CA ALA A 141 5.18 0.06 11.72
C ALA A 141 6.08 0.12 10.48
N ILE A 142 6.02 1.23 9.71
CA ILE A 142 6.87 1.40 8.53
C ILE A 142 8.35 1.50 8.90
N LYS A 143 8.70 2.17 10.01
CA LYS A 143 10.10 2.22 10.47
C LYS A 143 10.61 0.83 10.85
N GLU A 144 9.80 0.02 11.53
CA GLU A 144 10.14 -1.35 11.89
C GLU A 144 10.35 -2.21 10.65
N ILE A 145 9.43 -2.11 9.69
CA ILE A 145 9.53 -2.80 8.39
C ILE A 145 10.80 -2.38 7.64
N GLU A 146 11.09 -1.08 7.52
CA GLU A 146 12.31 -0.58 6.86
C GLU A 146 13.58 -1.04 7.56
N SER A 147 13.59 -1.03 8.90
CA SER A 147 14.70 -1.53 9.71
C SER A 147 14.96 -3.00 9.42
N GLY A 148 13.88 -3.81 9.36
CA GLY A 148 13.95 -5.21 8.95
C GLY A 148 14.50 -5.39 7.54
N ILE A 149 13.98 -4.65 6.56
CA ILE A 149 14.42 -4.71 5.16
C ILE A 149 15.92 -4.38 5.04
N ARG A 150 16.43 -3.43 5.83
CA ARG A 150 17.86 -3.08 5.85
C ARG A 150 18.75 -4.21 6.41
N LYS A 151 18.20 -5.10 7.22
CA LYS A 151 18.89 -6.28 7.76
C LYS A 151 18.88 -7.49 6.82
N LEU A 152 18.12 -7.44 5.70
CA LEU A 152 18.11 -8.51 4.70
C LEU A 152 19.54 -8.84 4.20
N PRO A 153 19.82 -10.07 3.75
CA PRO A 153 21.16 -10.50 3.36
C PRO A 153 21.77 -9.64 2.25
N VAL A 154 23.10 -9.69 2.14
CA VAL A 154 23.90 -8.96 1.12
C VAL A 154 23.49 -9.33 -0.30
N SER A 155 22.97 -10.54 -0.52
CA SER A 155 22.39 -10.98 -1.79
C SER A 155 21.26 -10.08 -2.29
N ALA A 156 20.65 -9.26 -1.43
CA ALA A 156 19.61 -8.29 -1.77
C ALA A 156 20.12 -6.87 -2.08
N GLN A 157 21.43 -6.61 -2.08
CA GLN A 157 21.97 -5.23 -2.11
C GLN A 157 22.03 -4.56 -3.50
N CYS A 158 21.90 -5.32 -4.59
CA CYS A 158 22.00 -4.76 -5.95
C CYS A 158 20.82 -3.86 -6.33
#